data_AF-A0A086WGP9-F1
#
_entry.id   AF-A0A086WGP9-F1
#
_cell.length_a   1.000
_cell.length_b   1.000
_cell.length_c   1.000
_cell.angle_alpha   90.00
_cell.angle_beta   90.00
_cell.angle_gamma   90.00
#
_symmetry.space_group_name_H-M   'P 1'
#
loop_
_entity.id
_entity.type
_entity.pdbx_description
1 polymer ?
#
loop_
_entity_poly.entity_id
_entity_poly.type
_entity_poly.pdbx_seq_one_letter_code
_entity_poly.pdbx_strand_id
1 'polypeptide(L)'
;MNPHPLFLLAANEIRLRLRRLSTLVAVLAVVAVTWAMISDIRTGRTLLVVNDARVLYTSSALALGSAAMGSLLFSLAGFYLARGRTGEDLRSGIGGVIGATQASDALLVASRWLGAVGWLVLLLGAFMLTTLVCHLLRGEGPVQLLVYLQTYGLLLLPMAFFCASCAVLCDSWSPLMGKAGDLLYFVVWVGMMSLGAVVEEGTAVSSLARLDFTGLAHAIDALRVQAGTQALGIGMMHFDAALPAHTLPQWMWSGTMVRERLLCAVLALLPLLPAVLLFHRFSPDHVKAGKARRRRSPLALLNGWLRPLAGAVAPLMRLAAGLPGPGGQVLADTGLVLMSAPSAILAIAACFVGGLVLPAVILPGLLAGALVFWGILCSESTTRDTSAGCDGLSAAVPGGIGGRFLRQWAAVLLLGLLSMGTIALRWSLVDPVRAFALVAGLVALSGCAALFGQLSCTPRLFLGLFLFGFYVMIQTKGMAMMDAVGFHGDASLLSAASFLAAGLASVAAGIAWSRRG
;
A
#
# COMPACT_ATOMS: atom_id res chain seq x y z
N MET A 1 41.67 -4.23 8.22
CA MET A 1 40.83 -3.12 8.72
C MET A 1 39.50 -3.72 9.15
N ASN A 2 39.17 -3.71 10.44
CA ASN A 2 37.88 -4.23 10.89
C ASN A 2 36.78 -3.27 10.44
N PRO A 3 35.78 -3.73 9.66
CA PRO A 3 34.69 -2.86 9.22
C PRO A 3 33.92 -2.33 10.43
N HIS A 4 33.56 -1.04 10.38
CA HIS A 4 32.83 -0.36 11.44
C HIS A 4 31.53 -1.13 11.79
N PRO A 5 31.20 -1.35 13.08
CA PRO A 5 30.09 -2.21 13.48
C PRO A 5 28.73 -1.79 12.89
N LEU A 6 28.51 -0.49 12.70
CA LEU A 6 27.32 0.05 12.02
C LEU A 6 27.16 -0.51 10.61
N PHE A 7 28.25 -0.57 9.83
CA PHE A 7 28.22 -1.06 8.46
C PHE A 7 27.87 -2.54 8.40
N LEU A 8 28.47 -3.34 9.28
CA LEU A 8 28.18 -4.78 9.38
C LEU A 8 26.71 -5.05 9.71
N LEU A 9 26.17 -4.34 10.71
CA LEU A 9 24.77 -4.48 11.12
C LEU A 9 23.81 -4.02 10.02
N ALA A 10 24.06 -2.87 9.40
CA ALA A 10 23.23 -2.36 8.30
C ALA A 10 23.26 -3.31 7.09
N ALA A 11 24.44 -3.81 6.70
CA ALA A 11 24.58 -4.77 5.60
C ALA A 11 23.83 -6.09 5.91
N ASN A 12 23.86 -6.55 7.16
CA ASN A 12 23.10 -7.72 7.58
C ASN A 12 21.59 -7.49 7.47
N GLU A 13 21.08 -6.33 7.90
CA GLU A 13 19.66 -5.98 7.76
C GLU A 13 19.21 -5.96 6.28
N ILE A 14 20.03 -5.41 5.39
CA ILE A 14 19.74 -5.41 3.94
C ILE A 14 19.72 -6.85 3.40
N ARG A 15 20.70 -7.68 3.75
CA ARG A 15 20.76 -9.09 3.31
C ARG A 15 19.56 -9.89 3.79
N LEU A 16 19.16 -9.70 5.06
CA LEU A 16 17.99 -10.35 5.64
C LEU A 16 16.70 -9.98 4.92
N ARG A 17 16.56 -8.72 4.48
CA ARG A 17 15.40 -8.29 3.68
C ARG A 17 15.45 -8.87 2.27
N LEU A 18 16.60 -8.82 1.60
CA LEU A 18 16.75 -9.29 0.21
C LEU A 18 16.53 -10.79 0.05
N ARG A 19 16.85 -11.59 1.07
CA ARG A 19 16.65 -13.05 1.04
C ARG A 19 15.20 -13.48 1.22
N ARG A 20 14.27 -12.56 1.48
CA ARG A 20 12.86 -12.89 1.69
C ARG A 20 12.10 -12.91 0.39
N LEU A 21 11.21 -13.89 0.26
CA LEU A 21 10.28 -13.96 -0.85
C LEU A 21 9.38 -12.71 -0.92
N SER A 22 9.03 -12.11 0.22
CA SER A 22 8.27 -10.85 0.27
C SER A 22 8.95 -9.70 -0.48
N THR A 23 10.29 -9.65 -0.50
CA THR A 23 11.04 -8.63 -1.26
C THR A 23 10.93 -8.88 -2.74
N LEU A 24 11.03 -10.13 -3.20
CA LEU A 24 10.83 -10.45 -4.62
C LEU A 24 9.42 -10.06 -5.08
N VAL A 25 8.40 -10.37 -4.28
CA VAL A 25 7.02 -9.98 -4.59
C VAL A 25 6.86 -8.47 -4.59
N ALA A 26 7.46 -7.75 -3.64
CA ALA A 26 7.44 -6.29 -3.62
C ALA A 26 8.10 -5.68 -4.87
N VAL A 27 9.25 -6.22 -5.29
CA VAL A 27 9.92 -5.81 -6.54
C VAL A 27 9.03 -6.05 -7.75
N LEU A 28 8.42 -7.24 -7.88
CA LEU A 28 7.52 -7.55 -8.99
C LEU A 28 6.27 -6.65 -8.99
N ALA A 29 5.71 -6.37 -7.81
CA ALA A 29 4.59 -5.44 -7.68
C ALA A 29 4.99 -4.01 -8.10
N VAL A 30 6.17 -3.54 -7.68
CA VAL A 30 6.71 -2.24 -8.11
C VAL A 30 6.89 -2.22 -9.63
N VAL A 31 7.47 -3.25 -10.24
CA VAL A 31 7.64 -3.35 -11.71
C VAL A 31 6.30 -3.26 -12.41
N ALA A 32 5.31 -4.06 -11.98
CA ALA A 32 3.98 -4.09 -12.58
C ALA A 32 3.26 -2.74 -12.46
N VAL A 33 3.31 -2.11 -11.28
CA VAL A 33 2.69 -0.81 -11.03
C VAL A 33 3.39 0.28 -11.84
N THR A 34 4.73 0.31 -11.88
CA THR A 34 5.50 1.28 -12.67
C THR A 34 5.14 1.19 -14.15
N TRP A 35 5.06 -0.02 -14.68
CA TRP A 35 4.70 -0.26 -16.08
C TRP A 35 3.30 0.26 -16.41
N ALA A 36 2.36 0.09 -15.49
CA ALA A 36 0.99 0.57 -15.62
C ALA A 36 0.87 2.10 -15.47
N MET A 37 1.73 2.72 -14.66
CA MET A 37 1.72 4.18 -14.42
C MET A 37 2.18 4.99 -15.63
N ILE A 38 3.07 4.44 -16.46
CA ILE A 38 3.55 5.12 -17.66
C ILE A 38 2.61 4.76 -18.81
N SER A 39 1.90 5.74 -19.39
CA SER A 39 1.04 5.52 -20.56
C SER A 39 1.83 5.26 -21.83
N ASP A 40 1.27 4.48 -22.76
CA ASP A 40 1.68 4.51 -24.17
C ASP A 40 0.95 5.68 -24.87
N ILE A 41 1.71 6.56 -25.53
CA ILE A 41 1.20 7.73 -26.26
C ILE A 41 0.13 7.34 -27.29
N ARG A 42 0.23 6.14 -27.88
CA ARG A 42 -0.74 5.61 -28.85
C ARG A 42 -2.16 5.49 -28.29
N THR A 43 -2.31 5.47 -26.97
CA THR A 43 -3.62 5.41 -26.31
C THR A 43 -4.28 6.79 -26.15
N GLY A 44 -3.68 7.86 -26.68
CA GLY A 44 -4.16 9.23 -26.53
C GLY A 44 -3.94 9.81 -25.13
N ARG A 45 -3.04 9.19 -24.35
CA ARG A 45 -2.70 9.59 -22.99
C ARG A 45 -1.21 9.79 -22.84
N THR A 46 -0.84 10.77 -22.04
CA THR A 46 0.54 11.11 -21.75
C THR A 46 0.74 11.29 -20.25
N LEU A 47 1.95 11.03 -19.77
CA LEU A 47 2.34 11.19 -18.37
C LEU A 47 2.30 12.66 -17.90
N LEU A 48 2.57 13.60 -18.80
CA LEU A 48 2.66 15.02 -18.49
C LEU A 48 1.95 15.84 -19.58
N VAL A 49 1.09 16.74 -19.13
CA VAL A 49 0.33 17.69 -19.98
C VAL A 49 0.61 19.11 -19.50
N VAL A 50 0.82 20.00 -20.47
CA VAL A 50 0.98 21.44 -20.26
C VAL A 50 0.04 22.14 -21.22
N ASN A 51 -0.95 22.90 -20.71
CA ASN A 51 -1.98 23.58 -21.53
C ASN A 51 -2.63 22.63 -22.57
N ASP A 52 -3.07 21.45 -22.13
CA ASP A 52 -3.64 20.38 -22.98
C ASP A 52 -2.71 19.81 -24.07
N ALA A 53 -1.50 20.35 -24.22
CA ALA A 53 -0.47 19.82 -25.10
C ALA A 53 0.39 18.77 -24.38
N ARG A 54 0.80 17.74 -25.10
CA ARG A 54 1.68 16.70 -24.56
C ARG A 54 3.09 17.22 -24.32
N VAL A 55 3.73 16.72 -23.27
CA VAL A 55 5.18 16.85 -23.10
C VAL A 55 5.87 15.63 -23.73
N LEU A 56 6.90 15.85 -24.57
CA LEU A 56 7.66 14.77 -25.19
C LEU A 56 8.29 13.87 -24.14
N TYR A 57 8.30 12.56 -24.38
CA TYR A 57 8.84 11.54 -23.47
C TYR A 57 10.38 11.49 -23.46
N THR A 58 10.98 12.63 -23.16
CA THR A 58 12.42 12.81 -22.95
C THR A 58 12.84 12.34 -21.55
N SER A 59 14.15 12.28 -21.30
CA SER A 59 14.70 11.87 -20.00
C SER A 59 14.19 12.72 -18.83
N SER A 60 14.08 14.04 -19.02
CA SER A 60 13.60 14.98 -18.00
C SER A 60 12.12 14.78 -17.71
N ALA A 61 11.29 14.68 -18.76
CA ALA A 61 9.84 14.50 -18.62
C ALA A 61 9.48 13.17 -17.96
N LEU A 62 10.04 12.06 -18.45
CA LEU A 62 9.78 10.75 -17.86
C LEU A 62 10.31 10.67 -16.43
N ALA A 63 11.52 11.17 -16.15
CA ALA A 63 12.06 11.16 -14.79
C ALA A 63 11.21 11.99 -13.81
N LEU A 64 10.76 13.18 -14.20
CA LEU A 64 9.94 14.05 -13.36
C LEU A 64 8.55 13.45 -13.13
N GLY A 65 7.87 13.04 -14.20
CA GLY A 65 6.51 12.48 -14.10
C GLY A 65 6.50 11.16 -13.34
N SER A 66 7.45 10.26 -13.58
CA SER A 66 7.54 8.99 -12.87
C SER A 66 7.94 9.19 -11.42
N ALA A 67 8.86 10.11 -11.10
CA ALA A 67 9.23 10.40 -9.72
C ALA A 67 8.09 11.08 -8.95
N ALA A 68 7.33 11.98 -9.57
CA ALA A 68 6.16 12.59 -8.95
C ALA A 68 5.11 11.52 -8.60
N MET A 69 4.73 10.66 -9.56
CA MET A 69 3.78 9.57 -9.31
C MET A 69 4.35 8.50 -8.36
N GLY A 70 5.65 8.20 -8.46
CA GLY A 70 6.36 7.29 -7.57
C GLY A 70 6.40 7.82 -6.13
N SER A 71 6.55 9.13 -5.94
CA SER A 71 6.53 9.75 -4.61
C SER A 71 5.19 9.55 -3.91
N LEU A 72 4.08 9.64 -4.63
CA LEU A 72 2.74 9.35 -4.11
C LEU A 72 2.61 7.90 -3.64
N LEU A 73 3.05 6.96 -4.48
CA LEU A 73 3.01 5.53 -4.16
C LEU A 73 3.92 5.18 -2.98
N PHE A 74 5.19 5.56 -3.04
CA PHE A 74 6.19 5.16 -2.07
C PHE A 74 6.13 5.95 -0.76
N SER A 75 5.54 7.15 -0.75
CA SER A 75 5.29 7.86 0.51
C SER A 75 4.29 7.11 1.38
N LEU A 76 3.32 6.39 0.79
CA LEU A 76 2.43 5.52 1.56
C LEU A 76 3.02 4.11 1.72
N ALA A 77 3.25 3.42 0.60
CA ALA A 77 3.67 2.03 0.61
C ALA A 77 5.04 1.84 1.28
N GLY A 78 5.97 2.78 1.10
CA GLY A 78 7.32 2.71 1.64
C GLY A 78 7.37 2.59 3.16
N PHE A 79 6.47 3.26 3.89
CA PHE A 79 6.36 3.09 5.34
C PHE A 79 5.93 1.67 5.71
N TYR A 80 4.83 1.17 5.12
CA TYR A 80 4.31 -0.18 5.42
C TYR A 80 5.31 -1.28 5.09
N LEU A 81 6.05 -1.08 4.00
CA LEU A 81 7.10 -1.94 3.49
C LEU A 81 8.36 -1.91 4.38
N ALA A 82 8.80 -0.73 4.83
CA ALA A 82 10.00 -0.57 5.64
C ALA A 82 9.82 -1.12 7.07
N ARG A 83 8.61 -1.01 7.60
CA ARG A 83 8.25 -1.34 8.98
C ARG A 83 8.21 -2.86 9.20
N GLY A 84 8.35 -3.30 10.47
CA GLY A 84 7.94 -4.63 10.93
C GLY A 84 9.08 -5.56 11.34
N ARG A 85 10.31 -5.05 11.25
CA ARG A 85 11.51 -5.82 11.55
C ARG A 85 11.57 -6.22 13.02
N THR A 86 11.24 -5.28 13.92
CA THR A 86 11.17 -5.54 15.38
C THR A 86 10.10 -6.58 15.71
N GLY A 87 8.95 -6.51 15.03
CA GLY A 87 7.87 -7.48 15.22
C GLY A 87 8.28 -8.91 14.84
N GLU A 88 9.15 -9.05 13.85
CA GLU A 88 9.66 -10.35 13.42
C GLU A 88 10.77 -10.87 14.33
N ASP A 89 11.66 -10.01 14.83
CA ASP A 89 12.64 -10.38 15.86
C ASP A 89 11.96 -10.93 17.13
N LEU A 90 10.81 -10.36 17.47
CA LEU A 90 9.99 -10.84 18.59
C LEU A 90 9.33 -12.18 18.29
N ARG A 91 8.87 -12.40 17.06
CA ARG A 91 8.23 -13.66 16.63
C ARG A 91 9.23 -14.80 16.52
N SER A 92 10.44 -14.53 16.03
CA SER A 92 11.51 -15.53 15.93
C SER A 92 12.19 -15.83 17.26
N GLY A 93 11.91 -15.04 18.30
CA GLY A 93 12.56 -15.16 19.62
C GLY A 93 13.97 -14.57 19.68
N ILE A 94 14.49 -14.03 18.58
CA ILE A 94 15.85 -13.46 18.50
C ILE A 94 15.95 -12.11 19.23
N GLY A 95 14.83 -11.43 19.46
CA GLY A 95 14.79 -10.13 20.15
C GLY A 95 15.51 -10.12 21.51
N GLY A 96 15.39 -11.19 22.30
CA GLY A 96 16.09 -11.30 23.59
C GLY A 96 17.62 -11.37 23.44
N VAL A 97 18.11 -12.04 22.40
CA VAL A 97 19.55 -12.12 22.08
C VAL A 97 20.07 -10.75 21.68
N ILE A 98 19.33 -10.03 20.81
CA ILE A 98 19.69 -8.65 20.39
C ILE A 98 19.70 -7.72 21.60
N GLY A 99 18.69 -7.82 22.48
CA GLY A 99 18.59 -7.01 23.69
C GLY A 99 19.74 -7.22 24.69
N ALA A 100 20.31 -8.43 24.73
CA ALA A 100 21.44 -8.77 25.59
C ALA A 100 22.82 -8.33 25.04
N THR A 101 22.89 -7.87 23.78
CA THR A 101 24.17 -7.42 23.18
C THR A 101 24.69 -6.15 23.83
N GLN A 102 26.01 -5.94 23.85
CA GLN A 102 26.64 -4.68 24.34
C GLN A 102 26.47 -3.49 23.39
N ALA A 103 25.75 -3.65 22.27
CA ALA A 103 25.50 -2.56 21.33
C ALA A 103 24.61 -1.47 21.97
N SER A 104 24.93 -0.20 21.71
CA SER A 104 24.10 0.91 22.16
C SER A 104 22.78 0.98 21.38
N ASP A 105 21.75 1.55 21.99
CA ASP A 105 20.44 1.71 21.37
C ASP A 105 20.53 2.55 20.09
N ALA A 106 21.36 3.59 20.09
CA ALA A 106 21.63 4.42 18.92
C ALA A 106 22.23 3.60 17.76
N LEU A 107 23.16 2.68 18.03
CA LEU A 107 23.76 1.83 17.01
C LEU A 107 22.73 0.85 16.42
N LEU A 108 21.89 0.25 17.27
CA LEU A 108 20.83 -0.67 16.85
C LEU A 108 19.74 0.04 16.03
N VAL A 109 19.31 1.22 16.46
CA VAL A 109 18.32 2.04 15.74
C VAL A 109 18.89 2.55 14.41
N ALA A 110 20.12 3.06 14.40
CA ALA A 110 20.76 3.56 13.18
C ALA A 110 21.00 2.46 12.14
N SER A 111 21.43 1.27 12.57
CA SER A 111 21.60 0.12 11.66
C SER A 111 20.27 -0.35 11.06
N ARG A 112 19.18 -0.36 11.84
CA ARG A 112 17.82 -0.66 11.35
C ARG A 112 17.34 0.38 10.35
N TRP A 113 17.58 1.66 10.63
CA TRP A 113 17.24 2.75 9.74
C TRP A 113 18.01 2.65 8.41
N LEU A 114 19.33 2.46 8.45
CA LEU A 114 20.14 2.24 7.24
C LEU A 114 19.68 1.01 6.46
N GLY A 115 19.31 -0.08 7.14
CA GLY A 115 18.76 -1.27 6.51
C GLY A 115 17.42 -1.03 5.81
N ALA A 116 16.54 -0.24 6.42
CA ALA A 116 15.27 0.17 5.83
C ALA A 116 15.46 1.12 4.64
N VAL A 117 16.33 2.13 4.77
CA VAL A 117 16.69 3.06 3.68
C VAL A 117 17.30 2.31 2.51
N GLY A 118 18.31 1.47 2.75
CA GLY A 118 18.96 0.70 1.69
C GLY A 118 17.97 -0.20 0.94
N TRP A 119 17.04 -0.82 1.65
CA TRP A 119 16.00 -1.62 1.02
C TRP A 119 14.97 -0.79 0.23
N LEU A 120 14.54 0.38 0.74
CA LEU A 120 13.68 1.29 -0.02
C LEU A 120 14.39 1.82 -1.28
N VAL A 121 15.67 2.19 -1.18
CA VAL A 121 16.49 2.61 -2.33
C VAL A 121 16.58 1.50 -3.38
N LEU A 122 16.65 0.23 -2.98
CA LEU A 122 16.62 -0.89 -3.93
C LEU A 122 15.26 -1.00 -4.65
N LEU A 123 14.14 -0.78 -3.95
CA LEU A 123 12.82 -0.74 -4.59
C LEU A 123 12.68 0.47 -5.53
N LEU A 124 13.19 1.64 -5.14
CA LEU A 124 13.26 2.83 -5.99
C LEU A 124 14.17 2.61 -7.20
N GLY A 125 15.25 1.84 -7.03
CA GLY A 125 16.12 1.40 -8.12
C GLY A 125 15.39 0.50 -9.11
N ALA A 126 14.59 -0.47 -8.63
CA ALA A 126 13.74 -1.28 -9.49
C ALA A 126 12.70 -0.41 -10.24
N PHE A 127 12.07 0.54 -9.56
CA PHE A 127 11.16 1.52 -10.15
C PHE A 127 11.85 2.35 -11.25
N MET A 128 13.08 2.83 -10.99
CA MET A 128 13.90 3.56 -11.97
C MET A 128 14.23 2.69 -13.17
N LEU A 129 14.70 1.46 -12.96
CA LEU A 129 15.05 0.53 -14.04
C LEU A 129 13.84 0.22 -14.92
N THR A 130 12.66 -0.03 -14.34
CA THR A 130 11.43 -0.21 -15.12
C THR A 130 11.07 1.05 -15.90
N THR A 131 11.24 2.25 -15.32
CA THR A 131 11.03 3.51 -16.02
C THR A 131 12.00 3.68 -17.20
N LEU A 132 13.27 3.29 -17.05
CA LEU A 132 14.26 3.31 -18.13
C LEU A 132 13.88 2.33 -19.25
N VAL A 133 13.39 1.14 -18.91
CA VAL A 133 12.85 0.19 -19.91
C VAL A 133 11.64 0.81 -20.63
N CYS A 134 10.72 1.47 -19.91
CA CYS A 134 9.61 2.18 -20.54
C CYS A 134 10.09 3.33 -21.44
N HIS A 135 11.14 4.06 -21.06
CA HIS A 135 11.78 5.07 -21.92
C HIS A 135 12.31 4.43 -23.19
N LEU A 136 13.06 3.33 -23.11
CA LEU A 136 13.58 2.66 -24.31
C LEU A 136 12.48 2.19 -25.28
N LEU A 137 11.28 1.88 -24.78
CA LEU A 137 10.18 1.37 -25.59
C LEU A 137 9.21 2.45 -26.08
N ARG A 138 9.04 3.55 -25.33
CA ARG A 138 7.99 4.56 -25.55
C ARG A 138 8.53 5.99 -25.62
N GLY A 139 9.79 6.19 -25.27
CA GLY A 139 10.39 7.50 -25.10
C GLY A 139 10.88 8.10 -26.41
N GLU A 140 11.06 9.41 -26.35
CA GLU A 140 11.43 10.26 -27.46
C GLU A 140 12.74 10.96 -27.09
N GLY A 141 13.86 10.46 -27.63
CA GLY A 141 15.21 10.99 -27.39
C GLY A 141 16.16 10.03 -26.67
N PRO A 142 17.40 10.48 -26.37
CA PRO A 142 18.40 9.65 -25.72
C PRO A 142 18.12 9.48 -24.22
N VAL A 143 18.41 8.29 -23.71
CA VAL A 143 18.36 7.98 -22.28
C VAL A 143 19.58 8.59 -21.57
N GLN A 144 19.33 9.52 -20.66
CA GLN A 144 20.36 10.20 -19.88
C GLN A 144 20.24 9.78 -18.41
N LEU A 145 21.03 8.78 -18.01
CA LEU A 145 20.96 8.20 -16.66
C LEU A 145 21.17 9.25 -15.55
N LEU A 146 22.01 10.25 -15.78
CA LEU A 146 22.28 11.29 -14.79
C LEU A 146 21.03 12.12 -14.44
N VAL A 147 20.17 12.40 -15.43
CA VAL A 147 18.91 13.15 -15.22
C VAL A 147 17.96 12.35 -14.33
N TYR A 148 17.89 11.03 -14.52
CA TYR A 148 17.12 10.12 -13.66
C TYR A 148 17.67 10.09 -12.24
N LEU A 149 18.97 9.86 -12.08
CA LEU A 149 19.61 9.78 -10.76
C LEU A 149 19.43 11.08 -9.97
N GLN A 150 19.59 12.23 -10.63
CA GLN A 150 19.37 13.52 -10.01
C GLN A 150 17.91 13.72 -9.58
N THR A 151 16.96 13.48 -10.48
CA THR A 151 15.54 13.68 -10.21
C THR A 151 15.04 12.75 -9.11
N TYR A 152 15.41 11.46 -9.18
CA TYR A 152 15.03 10.47 -8.18
C TYR A 152 15.73 10.72 -6.84
N GLY A 153 17.00 11.13 -6.87
CA GLY A 153 17.75 11.50 -5.66
C GLY A 153 17.13 12.70 -4.95
N LEU A 154 16.74 13.75 -5.68
CA LEU A 154 16.15 14.96 -5.09
C LEU A 154 14.72 14.76 -4.60
N LEU A 155 13.90 14.01 -5.33
CA LEU A 155 12.49 13.80 -4.98
C LEU A 155 12.28 12.62 -4.03
N LEU A 156 12.81 11.44 -4.37
CA LEU A 156 12.43 10.18 -3.71
C LEU A 156 13.32 9.84 -2.50
N LEU A 157 14.55 10.34 -2.43
CA LEU A 157 15.45 10.03 -1.31
C LEU A 157 14.99 10.67 0.02
N PRO A 158 14.59 11.96 0.09
CA PRO A 158 14.05 12.53 1.32
C PRO A 158 12.78 11.82 1.78
N MET A 159 11.93 11.44 0.81
CA MET A 159 10.74 10.61 1.07
C MET A 159 11.14 9.27 1.69
N ALA A 160 12.16 8.60 1.17
CA ALA A 160 12.61 7.29 1.67
C ALA A 160 13.16 7.40 3.09
N PHE A 161 13.91 8.46 3.38
CA PHE A 161 14.38 8.75 4.72
C PHE A 161 13.22 8.96 5.68
N PHE A 162 12.19 9.73 5.28
CA PHE A 162 11.05 10.01 6.12
C PHE A 162 10.25 8.73 6.43
N CYS A 163 9.91 7.95 5.39
CA CYS A 163 9.24 6.66 5.54
C CYS A 163 10.02 5.71 6.46
N ALA A 164 11.34 5.59 6.27
CA ALA A 164 12.19 4.73 7.08
C ALA A 164 12.28 5.20 8.54
N SER A 165 12.43 6.51 8.77
CA SER A 165 12.49 7.08 10.12
C SER A 165 11.17 6.88 10.87
N CYS A 166 10.02 7.13 10.23
CA CYS A 166 8.71 6.87 10.81
C CYS A 166 8.49 5.39 11.11
N ALA A 167 8.90 4.50 10.20
CA ALA A 167 8.82 3.06 10.40
C ALA A 167 9.65 2.60 11.60
N VAL A 168 10.89 3.08 11.73
CA VAL A 168 11.79 2.78 12.85
C VAL A 168 11.25 3.35 14.16
N LEU A 169 10.71 4.57 14.17
CA LEU A 169 10.05 5.14 15.35
C LEU A 169 8.86 4.28 15.81
N CYS A 170 7.99 3.91 14.88
CA CYS A 170 6.83 3.06 15.20
C CYS A 170 7.23 1.66 15.68
N ASP A 171 8.36 1.15 15.20
CA ASP A 171 8.92 -0.13 15.62
C ASP A 171 9.69 -0.04 16.95
N SER A 172 10.15 1.15 17.35
CA SER A 172 10.92 1.38 18.58
C SER A 172 10.03 1.68 19.78
N TRP A 173 8.85 2.29 19.57
CA TRP A 173 7.94 2.67 20.64
C TRP A 173 6.77 1.68 20.77
N SER A 174 6.73 0.92 21.88
CA SER A 174 5.75 -0.17 22.15
C SER A 174 4.28 0.16 21.84
N PRO A 175 3.72 1.34 22.20
CA PRO A 175 2.35 1.70 21.85
C PRO A 175 2.10 1.80 20.34
N LEU A 176 3.10 2.24 19.57
CA LEU A 176 2.98 2.38 18.13
C LEU A 176 3.24 1.09 17.37
N MET A 177 3.92 0.08 17.93
CA MET A 177 4.29 -1.19 17.27
C MET A 177 3.11 -1.97 16.65
N GLY A 178 1.88 -1.72 17.11
CA GLY A 178 0.65 -2.26 16.53
C GLY A 178 0.07 -1.40 15.39
N LYS A 179 -1.26 -1.50 15.19
CA LYS A 179 -1.95 -0.72 14.15
C LYS A 179 -2.06 0.78 14.48
N ALA A 180 -1.85 1.16 15.75
CA ALA A 180 -1.82 2.57 16.12
C ALA A 180 -0.79 3.36 15.29
N GLY A 181 0.41 2.79 15.09
CA GLY A 181 1.41 3.39 14.19
C GLY A 181 0.99 3.40 12.72
N ASP A 182 0.25 2.39 12.27
CA ASP A 182 -0.24 2.33 10.87
C ASP A 182 -1.27 3.42 10.61
N LEU A 183 -2.22 3.59 11.54
CA LEU A 183 -3.24 4.62 11.47
C LEU A 183 -2.63 6.02 11.59
N LEU A 184 -1.73 6.22 12.57
CA LEU A 184 -1.05 7.50 12.75
C LEU A 184 -0.31 7.90 11.48
N TYR A 185 0.43 6.98 10.88
CA TYR A 185 1.14 7.27 9.63
C TYR A 185 0.18 7.57 8.48
N PHE A 186 -0.91 6.83 8.35
CA PHE A 186 -1.93 7.11 7.34
C PHE A 186 -2.52 8.53 7.50
N VAL A 187 -2.82 8.94 8.73
CA VAL A 187 -3.29 10.30 9.04
C VAL A 187 -2.24 11.36 8.69
N VAL A 188 -0.98 11.13 9.04
CA VAL A 188 0.13 12.02 8.66
C VAL A 188 0.26 12.11 7.15
N TRP A 189 0.19 10.99 6.44
CA TRP A 189 0.26 10.94 4.98
C TRP A 189 -0.90 11.69 4.33
N VAL A 190 -2.14 11.49 4.79
CA VAL A 190 -3.31 12.27 4.32
C VAL A 190 -3.11 13.76 4.58
N GLY A 191 -2.60 14.14 5.75
CA GLY A 191 -2.27 15.53 6.07
C GLY A 191 -1.19 16.11 5.15
N MET A 192 -0.19 15.32 4.76
CA MET A 192 0.83 15.75 3.79
C MET A 192 0.21 15.96 2.40
N MET A 193 -0.70 15.08 1.97
CA MET A 193 -1.40 15.21 0.69
C MET A 193 -2.35 16.41 0.67
N SER A 194 -3.07 16.67 1.76
CA SER A 194 -3.97 17.82 1.84
C SER A 194 -3.23 19.14 1.86
N LEU A 195 -2.08 19.22 2.53
CA LEU A 195 -1.21 20.41 2.45
C LEU A 195 -0.70 20.67 1.03
N GLY A 196 -0.39 19.62 0.27
CA GLY A 196 -0.04 19.74 -1.15
C GLY A 196 -1.17 20.32 -2.01
N ALA A 197 -2.43 19.90 -1.76
CA ALA A 197 -3.59 20.41 -2.49
C ALA A 197 -3.87 21.91 -2.20
N VAL A 198 -3.67 22.36 -0.95
CA VAL A 198 -3.88 23.79 -0.58
C VAL A 198 -2.86 24.73 -1.27
N VAL A 199 -1.66 24.23 -1.57
CA VAL A 199 -0.64 24.97 -2.35
C VAL A 199 -1.07 25.14 -3.80
N GLU A 200 -1.87 24.22 -4.33
CA GLU A 200 -2.38 24.27 -5.70
C GLU A 200 -3.33 25.45 -5.91
N GLU A 201 -4.14 25.78 -4.90
CA GLU A 201 -5.16 26.86 -4.89
C GLU A 201 -4.58 28.29 -4.74
N GLY A 202 -3.26 28.47 -4.74
CA GLY A 202 -2.61 29.79 -4.84
C GLY A 202 -2.65 30.65 -3.57
N THR A 203 -3.05 30.10 -2.43
CA THR A 203 -2.94 30.79 -1.13
C THR A 203 -1.47 30.84 -0.65
N ALA A 204 -1.09 31.94 0.02
CA ALA A 204 0.28 32.24 0.40
C ALA A 204 1.00 31.01 1.00
N VAL A 205 2.11 30.63 0.37
CA VAL A 205 2.94 29.48 0.73
C VAL A 205 3.31 29.58 2.21
N SER A 206 2.64 28.83 3.07
CA SER A 206 3.08 28.71 4.45
C SER A 206 4.52 28.18 4.44
N SER A 207 5.38 28.67 5.34
CA SER A 207 6.74 28.14 5.50
C SER A 207 6.75 26.62 5.74
N LEU A 208 5.65 26.08 6.28
CA LEU A 208 5.39 24.65 6.45
C LEU A 208 5.10 23.91 5.12
N ALA A 209 4.44 24.53 4.15
CA ALA A 209 4.20 23.93 2.83
C ALA A 209 5.49 23.72 2.01
N ARG A 210 6.56 24.46 2.33
CA ARG A 210 7.91 24.21 1.77
C ARG A 210 8.58 22.95 2.33
N LEU A 211 8.08 22.41 3.44
CA LEU A 211 8.53 21.14 4.03
C LEU A 211 7.69 19.97 3.48
N ASP A 212 7.82 19.73 2.17
CA ASP A 212 7.17 18.60 1.52
C ASP A 212 8.10 17.38 1.51
N PHE A 213 7.89 16.38 2.36
CA PHE A 213 8.71 15.17 2.33
C PHE A 213 8.48 14.30 1.09
N THR A 214 7.34 14.43 0.41
CA THR A 214 7.05 13.67 -0.83
C THR A 214 7.79 14.24 -2.04
N GLY A 215 7.98 15.55 -2.07
CA GLY A 215 8.59 16.28 -3.18
C GLY A 215 7.61 16.55 -4.34
N LEU A 216 6.33 16.20 -4.21
CA LEU A 216 5.32 16.47 -5.23
C LEU A 216 5.14 17.97 -5.47
N ALA A 217 5.14 18.79 -4.42
CA ALA A 217 5.03 20.24 -4.53
C ALA A 217 6.22 20.83 -5.29
N HIS A 218 7.44 20.35 -5.02
CA HIS A 218 8.65 20.74 -5.75
C HIS A 218 8.64 20.28 -7.20
N ALA A 219 8.07 19.10 -7.50
CA ALA A 219 7.92 18.62 -8.87
C ALA A 219 6.93 19.49 -9.68
N ILE A 220 5.80 19.85 -9.07
CA ILE A 220 4.81 20.77 -9.66
C ILE A 220 5.41 22.16 -9.84
N ASP A 221 6.12 22.70 -8.84
CA ASP A 221 6.78 24.00 -8.93
C ASP A 221 7.85 24.03 -10.02
N ALA A 222 8.69 23.00 -10.12
CA ALA A 222 9.66 22.86 -11.19
C ALA A 222 8.98 22.85 -12.57
N LEU A 223 7.83 22.18 -12.71
CA LEU A 223 7.05 22.18 -13.95
C LEU A 223 6.42 23.55 -14.24
N ARG A 224 5.86 24.23 -13.22
CA ARG A 224 5.27 25.58 -13.34
C ARG A 224 6.29 26.61 -13.81
N VAL A 225 7.48 26.62 -13.21
CA VAL A 225 8.56 27.55 -13.57
C VAL A 225 8.99 27.37 -15.03
N GLN A 226 9.04 26.13 -15.52
CA GLN A 226 9.47 25.83 -16.89
C GLN A 226 8.34 26.04 -17.92
N ALA A 227 7.10 25.74 -17.55
CA ALA A 227 5.95 25.82 -18.45
C ALA A 227 5.32 27.22 -18.51
N GLY A 228 5.54 28.07 -17.50
CA GLY A 228 4.96 29.42 -17.41
C GLY A 228 3.43 29.43 -17.26
N THR A 229 2.82 28.31 -16.86
CA THR A 229 1.36 28.14 -16.74
C THR A 229 0.99 27.36 -15.48
N GLN A 230 -0.26 27.51 -15.04
CA GLN A 230 -0.86 26.70 -13.97
C GLN A 230 -1.65 25.50 -14.50
N ALA A 231 -1.98 25.45 -15.79
CA ALA A 231 -2.70 24.34 -16.41
C ALA A 231 -1.74 23.16 -16.67
N LEU A 232 -1.49 22.40 -15.61
CA LEU A 232 -0.55 21.28 -15.59
C LEU A 232 -1.26 20.00 -15.18
N GLY A 233 -0.92 18.90 -15.85
CA GLY A 233 -1.38 17.56 -15.49
C GLY A 233 -0.20 16.61 -15.31
N ILE A 234 -0.19 15.87 -14.22
CA ILE A 234 0.77 14.78 -13.96
C ILE A 234 -0.03 13.49 -13.74
N GLY A 235 0.27 12.45 -14.53
CA GLY A 235 -0.40 11.15 -14.46
C GLY A 235 -0.97 10.72 -15.81
N MET A 236 -2.00 9.88 -15.81
CA MET A 236 -2.61 9.33 -17.03
C MET A 236 -3.58 10.35 -17.67
N MET A 237 -3.05 11.43 -18.23
CA MET A 237 -3.85 12.56 -18.73
C MET A 237 -4.11 12.46 -20.24
N HIS A 238 -5.28 12.90 -20.70
CA HIS A 238 -5.55 13.08 -22.13
C HIS A 238 -4.87 14.35 -22.64
N PHE A 239 -4.51 14.38 -23.92
CA PHE A 239 -3.91 15.55 -24.56
C PHE A 239 -4.51 15.75 -25.95
N ASP A 240 -4.45 16.99 -26.45
CA ASP A 240 -4.80 17.32 -27.82
C ASP A 240 -3.58 17.08 -28.74
N ALA A 241 -3.74 16.16 -29.69
CA ALA A 241 -2.70 15.83 -30.65
C ALA A 241 -2.46 16.91 -31.72
N ALA A 242 -3.39 17.87 -31.85
CA ALA A 242 -3.24 19.00 -32.77
C ALA A 242 -2.28 20.08 -32.23
N LEU A 243 -2.04 20.11 -30.91
CA LEU A 243 -1.15 21.09 -30.28
C LEU A 243 0.32 20.66 -30.39
N PRO A 244 1.26 21.62 -30.56
CA PRO A 244 2.69 21.32 -30.61
C PRO A 244 3.16 20.78 -29.25
N ALA A 245 4.00 19.74 -29.29
CA ALA A 245 4.50 19.12 -28.07
C ALA A 245 5.52 20.01 -27.35
N HIS A 246 5.45 20.03 -26.02
CA HIS A 246 6.42 20.72 -25.18
C HIS A 246 7.64 19.86 -24.88
N THR A 247 8.81 20.48 -24.80
CA THR A 247 10.05 19.83 -24.35
C THR A 247 10.47 20.43 -23.02
N LEU A 248 10.85 19.56 -22.08
CA LEU A 248 11.41 20.01 -20.80
C LEU A 248 12.93 20.05 -20.88
N PRO A 249 13.58 21.07 -20.31
CA PRO A 249 15.03 21.13 -20.27
C PRO A 249 15.59 19.96 -19.45
N GLN A 250 16.82 19.54 -19.76
CA GLN A 250 17.50 18.45 -19.03
C GLN A 250 17.76 18.83 -17.57
N TRP A 251 17.98 20.12 -17.29
CA TRP A 251 18.21 20.67 -15.97
C TRP A 251 17.06 21.56 -15.52
N MET A 252 16.24 21.06 -14.58
CA MET A 252 15.05 21.75 -14.08
C MET A 252 15.22 22.30 -12.66
N TRP A 253 16.34 21.99 -12.00
CA TRP A 253 16.50 22.20 -10.56
C TRP A 253 17.22 23.51 -10.25
N SER A 254 16.55 24.40 -9.51
CA SER A 254 17.18 25.60 -8.96
C SER A 254 17.99 25.27 -7.69
N GLY A 255 18.98 26.09 -7.37
CA GLY A 255 19.76 25.92 -6.13
C GLY A 255 18.91 26.01 -4.86
N THR A 256 17.82 26.78 -4.90
CA THR A 256 16.85 26.88 -3.80
C THR A 256 16.07 25.58 -3.61
N MET A 257 15.54 24.98 -4.70
CA MET A 257 14.85 23.70 -4.65
C MET A 257 15.77 22.59 -4.10
N VAL A 258 17.02 22.52 -4.59
CA VAL A 258 17.99 21.52 -4.11
C VAL A 258 18.24 21.68 -2.61
N ARG A 259 18.44 22.92 -2.13
CA ARG A 259 18.64 23.21 -0.70
C ARG A 259 17.43 22.79 0.13
N GLU A 260 16.22 23.07 -0.34
CA GLU A 260 14.98 22.67 0.34
C GLU A 260 14.82 21.14 0.37
N ARG A 261 15.19 20.42 -0.69
CA ARG A 261 15.20 18.96 -0.70
C ARG A 261 16.20 18.36 0.28
N LEU A 262 17.41 18.93 0.34
CA LEU A 262 18.43 18.52 1.30
C LEU A 262 18.00 18.80 2.74
N LEU A 263 17.37 19.96 3.00
CA LEU A 263 16.77 20.27 4.29
C LEU A 263 15.69 19.24 4.65
N CYS A 264 14.79 18.90 3.72
CA CYS A 264 13.79 17.85 3.94
C CYS A 264 14.43 16.49 4.26
N ALA A 265 15.54 16.13 3.60
CA ALA A 265 16.26 14.90 3.88
C ALA A 265 16.85 14.88 5.30
N VAL A 266 17.37 16.01 5.79
CA VAL A 266 17.87 16.14 7.17
C VAL A 266 16.72 16.11 8.17
N LEU A 267 15.65 16.86 7.92
CA LEU A 267 14.46 16.90 8.79
C LEU A 267 13.74 15.55 8.84
N ALA A 268 13.83 14.75 7.78
CA ALA A 268 13.32 13.39 7.74
C ALA A 268 14.01 12.45 8.75
N LEU A 269 15.15 12.85 9.34
CA LEU A 269 15.82 12.11 10.41
C LEU A 269 15.25 12.43 11.79
N LEU A 270 14.47 13.51 11.96
CA LEU A 270 13.91 13.90 13.26
C LEU A 270 13.14 12.78 13.98
N PRO A 271 12.35 11.91 13.31
CA PRO A 271 11.68 10.80 13.99
C PRO A 271 12.64 9.78 14.63
N LEU A 272 13.92 9.75 14.24
CA LEU A 272 14.93 8.89 14.86
C LEU A 272 15.32 9.32 16.27
N LEU A 273 15.22 10.62 16.60
CA LEU A 273 15.54 11.12 17.94
C LEU A 273 14.64 10.48 19.01
N PRO A 274 13.29 10.55 18.93
CA PRO A 274 12.44 9.82 19.85
C PRO A 274 12.55 8.30 19.67
N ALA A 275 12.92 7.79 18.48
CA ALA A 275 13.10 6.36 18.28
C ALA A 275 14.23 5.79 19.15
N VAL A 276 15.37 6.49 19.24
CA VAL A 276 16.50 6.11 20.11
C VAL A 276 16.10 6.20 21.58
N LEU A 277 15.45 7.29 21.98
CA LEU A 277 15.06 7.53 23.39
C LEU A 277 14.00 6.54 23.89
N LEU A 278 13.08 6.12 23.02
CA LEU A 278 11.97 5.24 23.37
C LEU A 278 12.25 3.77 23.04
N PHE A 279 13.46 3.44 22.58
CA PHE A 279 13.79 2.09 22.16
C PHE A 279 13.71 1.12 23.34
N HIS A 280 12.75 0.21 23.26
CA HIS A 280 12.43 -0.69 24.37
C HIS A 280 13.46 -1.81 24.60
N ARG A 281 14.49 -1.93 23.73
CA ARG A 281 15.56 -2.95 23.76
C ARG A 281 15.08 -4.38 24.03
N PHE A 282 13.92 -4.72 23.48
CA PHE A 282 13.22 -5.99 23.68
C PHE A 282 12.97 -6.38 25.15
N SER A 283 12.96 -5.41 26.08
CA SER A 283 12.68 -5.67 27.49
C SER A 283 11.29 -6.30 27.68
N PRO A 284 11.18 -7.40 28.47
CA PRO A 284 9.91 -8.08 28.73
C PRO A 284 8.84 -7.18 29.38
N ASP A 285 9.26 -6.12 30.07
CA ASP A 285 8.37 -5.19 30.78
C ASP A 285 7.60 -4.30 29.81
N HIS A 286 8.29 -3.86 28.75
CA HIS A 286 7.72 -2.99 27.72
C HIS A 286 7.12 -3.77 26.55
N VAL A 287 7.67 -4.96 26.26
CA VAL A 287 7.28 -5.77 25.10
C VAL A 287 7.15 -7.24 25.51
N LYS A 288 5.92 -7.66 25.77
CA LYS A 288 5.61 -9.09 25.96
C LYS A 288 5.37 -9.71 24.59
N ALA A 289 6.00 -10.84 24.27
CA ALA A 289 5.74 -11.58 23.01
C ALA A 289 4.23 -11.84 22.78
N GLY A 290 3.48 -12.11 23.86
CA GLY A 290 2.02 -12.24 23.84
C GLY A 290 1.22 -10.93 23.74
N LYS A 291 1.78 -9.77 24.13
CA LYS A 291 1.13 -8.44 23.97
C LYS A 291 1.52 -7.73 22.67
N ALA A 292 2.71 -7.98 22.12
CA ALA A 292 3.03 -7.65 20.72
C ALA A 292 2.04 -8.32 19.75
N ARG A 293 1.45 -9.45 20.17
CA ARG A 293 0.35 -10.16 19.51
C ARG A 293 -1.02 -9.47 19.69
N ARG A 294 -1.25 -8.73 20.78
CA ARG A 294 -2.46 -7.93 21.03
C ARG A 294 -2.32 -6.55 20.40
N ARG A 295 -2.83 -6.43 19.17
CA ARG A 295 -2.85 -5.21 18.37
C ARG A 295 -3.68 -4.11 19.08
N ARG A 296 -3.03 -3.16 19.77
CA ARG A 296 -3.69 -1.94 20.25
C ARG A 296 -4.05 -1.09 19.02
N SER A 297 -5.33 -1.05 18.71
CA SER A 297 -5.89 -0.23 17.63
C SER A 297 -7.26 0.28 18.07
N PRO A 298 -7.73 1.42 17.56
CA PRO A 298 -9.09 1.90 17.83
C PRO A 298 -10.14 0.83 17.50
N LEU A 299 -9.94 0.10 16.39
CA LEU A 299 -10.78 -1.05 16.05
C LEU A 299 -10.71 -2.17 17.08
N ALA A 300 -9.57 -2.41 17.72
CA ALA A 300 -9.48 -3.42 18.79
C ALA A 300 -10.18 -2.99 20.08
N LEU A 301 -10.20 -1.68 20.39
CA LEU A 301 -11.02 -1.14 21.48
C LEU A 301 -12.50 -1.29 21.17
N LEU A 302 -12.91 -0.89 19.96
CA LEU A 302 -14.27 -1.07 19.46
C LEU A 302 -14.69 -2.55 19.47
N ASN A 303 -13.84 -3.44 18.99
CA ASN A 303 -14.05 -4.90 19.05
C ASN A 303 -14.15 -5.41 20.49
N GLY A 304 -13.43 -4.80 21.43
CA GLY A 304 -13.52 -5.09 22.87
C GLY A 304 -14.89 -4.74 23.43
N TRP A 305 -15.44 -3.59 23.05
CA TRP A 305 -16.76 -3.13 23.48
C TRP A 305 -17.88 -3.94 22.80
N LEU A 306 -17.69 -4.29 21.52
CA LEU A 306 -18.64 -5.06 20.72
C LEU A 306 -18.50 -6.58 20.91
N ARG A 307 -17.70 -7.07 21.87
CA ARG A 307 -17.55 -8.51 22.15
C ARG A 307 -18.88 -9.27 22.30
N PRO A 308 -19.93 -8.73 22.94
CA PRO A 308 -21.21 -9.43 23.04
C PRO A 308 -21.81 -9.79 21.67
N LEU A 309 -21.56 -8.99 20.62
CA LEU A 309 -22.03 -9.27 19.26
C LEU A 309 -21.40 -10.52 18.65
N ALA A 310 -20.24 -10.98 19.15
CA ALA A 310 -19.65 -12.24 18.68
C ALA A 310 -20.58 -13.44 18.89
N GLY A 311 -21.50 -13.37 19.88
CA GLY A 311 -22.53 -14.37 20.09
C GLY A 311 -23.48 -14.54 18.89
N ALA A 312 -23.69 -13.49 18.09
CA ALA A 312 -24.51 -13.56 16.87
C ALA A 312 -23.91 -14.48 15.79
N VAL A 313 -22.64 -14.85 15.91
CA VAL A 313 -21.94 -15.75 14.97
C VAL A 313 -22.16 -17.24 15.34
N ALA A 314 -22.68 -17.54 16.53
CA ALA A 314 -22.96 -18.91 16.98
C ALA A 314 -23.77 -19.78 15.98
N PRO A 315 -24.88 -19.32 15.37
CA PRO A 315 -25.59 -20.13 14.37
C PRO A 315 -24.72 -20.44 13.15
N LEU A 316 -23.88 -19.49 12.72
CA LEU A 316 -22.95 -19.68 11.60
C LEU A 316 -21.89 -20.74 11.95
N MET A 317 -21.39 -20.77 13.18
CA MET A 317 -20.47 -21.82 13.65
C MET A 317 -21.12 -23.20 13.74
N ARG A 318 -22.39 -23.27 14.17
CA ARG A 318 -23.14 -24.54 14.18
C ARG A 318 -23.35 -25.08 12.77
N LEU A 319 -23.70 -24.21 11.83
CA LEU A 319 -23.87 -24.56 10.43
C LEU A 319 -22.54 -24.99 9.81
N ALA A 320 -21.45 -24.28 10.11
CA ALA A 320 -20.10 -24.66 9.68
C ALA A 320 -19.68 -26.06 10.18
N ALA A 321 -20.05 -26.42 11.42
CA ALA A 321 -19.77 -27.74 11.98
C ALA A 321 -20.61 -28.86 11.34
N GLY A 322 -21.81 -28.55 10.86
CA GLY A 322 -22.71 -29.51 10.22
C GLY A 322 -22.44 -29.75 8.73
N LEU A 323 -21.74 -28.83 8.05
CA LEU A 323 -21.42 -28.96 6.63
C LEU A 323 -20.05 -29.64 6.41
N PRO A 324 -20.00 -30.85 5.81
CA PRO A 324 -18.74 -31.46 5.46
C PRO A 324 -18.05 -30.74 4.29
N GLY A 325 -16.72 -30.84 4.24
CA GLY A 325 -15.93 -30.35 3.10
C GLY A 325 -15.64 -28.84 3.13
N PRO A 326 -15.26 -28.25 1.97
CA PRO A 326 -14.72 -26.89 1.90
C PRO A 326 -15.74 -25.81 2.30
N GLY A 327 -17.04 -26.03 2.06
CA GLY A 327 -18.09 -25.07 2.43
C GLY A 327 -18.16 -24.82 3.93
N GLY A 328 -18.18 -25.87 4.74
CA GLY A 328 -18.15 -25.75 6.21
C GLY A 328 -16.88 -25.06 6.71
N GLN A 329 -15.74 -25.35 6.08
CA GLN A 329 -14.46 -24.72 6.44
C GLN A 329 -14.42 -23.21 6.10
N VAL A 330 -15.00 -22.79 4.97
CA VAL A 330 -15.12 -21.37 4.58
C VAL A 330 -15.99 -20.61 5.58
N LEU A 331 -17.12 -21.21 5.99
CA LEU A 331 -17.99 -20.63 7.00
C LEU A 331 -17.31 -20.58 8.37
N ALA A 332 -16.56 -21.61 8.75
CA ALA A 332 -15.74 -21.61 9.97
C ALA A 332 -14.74 -20.45 9.96
N ASP A 333 -14.00 -20.24 8.87
CA ASP A 333 -13.05 -19.12 8.77
C ASP A 333 -13.73 -17.76 8.79
N THR A 334 -14.85 -17.62 8.09
CA THR A 334 -15.67 -16.40 8.07
C THR A 334 -16.14 -16.06 9.48
N GLY A 335 -16.70 -17.03 10.21
CA GLY A 335 -17.14 -16.79 11.58
C GLY A 335 -15.98 -16.56 12.55
N LEU A 336 -14.84 -17.23 12.38
CA LEU A 336 -13.64 -16.92 13.17
C LEU A 336 -13.18 -15.47 12.95
N VAL A 337 -13.26 -14.95 11.72
CA VAL A 337 -12.97 -13.53 11.43
C VAL A 337 -13.97 -12.63 12.17
N LEU A 338 -15.29 -12.90 12.06
CA LEU A 338 -16.32 -12.11 12.74
C LEU A 338 -16.23 -12.17 14.27
N MET A 339 -15.87 -13.32 14.83
CA MET A 339 -15.62 -13.47 16.27
C MET A 339 -14.37 -12.70 16.72
N SER A 340 -13.33 -12.67 15.89
CA SER A 340 -12.10 -11.93 16.16
C SER A 340 -12.25 -10.41 15.98
N ALA A 341 -13.20 -9.99 15.14
CA ALA A 341 -13.51 -8.60 14.83
C ALA A 341 -15.03 -8.34 14.83
N PRO A 342 -15.67 -8.27 16.01
CA PRO A 342 -17.12 -8.04 16.11
C PRO A 342 -17.61 -6.74 15.46
N SER A 343 -16.75 -5.73 15.30
CA SER A 343 -17.07 -4.51 14.54
C SER A 343 -17.43 -4.81 13.08
N ALA A 344 -16.93 -5.90 12.51
CA ALA A 344 -17.30 -6.34 11.17
C ALA A 344 -18.76 -6.78 11.08
N ILE A 345 -19.34 -7.33 12.16
CA ILE A 345 -20.76 -7.69 12.21
C ILE A 345 -21.62 -6.44 12.07
N LEU A 346 -21.28 -5.39 12.83
CA LEU A 346 -21.98 -4.11 12.74
C LEU A 346 -21.79 -3.46 11.37
N ALA A 347 -20.58 -3.47 10.82
CA ALA A 347 -20.30 -2.91 9.50
C ALA A 347 -21.09 -3.64 8.40
N ILE A 348 -21.11 -4.98 8.42
CA ILE A 348 -21.91 -5.79 7.49
C ILE A 348 -23.40 -5.46 7.64
N ALA A 349 -23.93 -5.41 8.86
CA ALA A 349 -25.32 -5.07 9.10
C ALA A 349 -25.67 -3.65 8.60
N ALA A 350 -24.81 -2.67 8.87
CA ALA A 350 -24.99 -1.29 8.41
C ALA A 350 -24.93 -1.19 6.88
N CYS A 351 -24.02 -1.91 6.22
CA CYS A 351 -23.93 -1.92 4.77
C CYS A 351 -25.09 -2.68 4.13
N PHE A 352 -25.56 -3.76 4.75
CA PHE A 352 -26.74 -4.50 4.31
C PHE A 352 -27.99 -3.61 4.36
N VAL A 353 -28.28 -3.02 5.52
CA VAL A 353 -29.45 -2.14 5.72
C VAL A 353 -29.32 -0.87 4.87
N GLY A 354 -28.16 -0.21 4.89
CA GLY A 354 -27.90 0.98 4.07
C GLY A 354 -28.01 0.68 2.58
N GLY A 355 -27.53 -0.47 2.15
CA GLY A 355 -27.66 -0.94 0.77
C GLY A 355 -29.11 -1.14 0.36
N LEU A 356 -30.02 -1.53 1.26
CA LEU A 356 -31.45 -1.68 0.97
C LEU A 356 -32.21 -0.35 0.99
N VAL A 357 -31.93 0.50 1.99
CA VAL A 357 -32.78 1.66 2.32
C VAL A 357 -32.31 2.95 1.66
N LEU A 358 -30.99 3.14 1.49
CA LEU A 358 -30.47 4.44 1.05
C LEU A 358 -30.79 4.74 -0.43
N PRO A 359 -30.95 6.02 -0.81
CA PRO A 359 -31.05 6.44 -2.20
C PRO A 359 -29.82 6.02 -3.02
N ALA A 360 -30.03 5.74 -4.32
CA ALA A 360 -28.97 5.28 -5.23
C ALA A 360 -27.76 6.24 -5.29
N VAL A 361 -27.98 7.54 -5.09
CA VAL A 361 -26.96 8.60 -5.07
C VAL A 361 -25.94 8.43 -3.93
N ILE A 362 -26.36 7.85 -2.79
CA ILE A 362 -25.51 7.70 -1.60
C ILE A 362 -24.75 6.36 -1.62
N LEU A 363 -25.21 5.38 -2.41
CA LEU A 363 -24.61 4.04 -2.47
C LEU A 363 -23.10 4.02 -2.78
N PRO A 364 -22.54 4.88 -3.66
CA PRO A 364 -21.09 4.90 -3.89
C PRO A 364 -20.29 5.30 -2.65
N GLY A 365 -20.81 6.22 -1.83
CA GLY A 365 -20.19 6.63 -0.57
C GLY A 365 -20.23 5.51 0.48
N LEU A 366 -21.36 4.79 0.56
CA LEU A 366 -21.48 3.59 1.40
C LEU A 366 -20.49 2.50 0.95
N LEU A 367 -20.40 2.26 -0.37
CA LEU A 367 -19.45 1.33 -0.96
C LEU A 367 -18.01 1.70 -0.58
N ALA A 368 -17.65 2.99 -0.58
CA ALA A 368 -16.30 3.43 -0.27
C ALA A 368 -15.92 3.10 1.18
N GLY A 369 -16.82 3.42 2.12
CA GLY A 369 -16.64 3.06 3.53
C GLY A 369 -16.57 1.53 3.74
N ALA A 370 -17.48 0.78 3.08
CA ALA A 370 -17.52 -0.67 3.15
C ALA A 370 -16.22 -1.31 2.62
N LEU A 371 -15.72 -0.82 1.48
CA LEU A 371 -14.55 -1.36 0.81
C LEU A 371 -13.27 -1.16 1.64
N VAL A 372 -13.05 0.04 2.22
CA VAL A 372 -11.88 0.29 3.08
C VAL A 372 -11.90 -0.59 4.30
N PHE A 373 -13.04 -0.63 4.99
CA PHE A 373 -13.18 -1.42 6.19
C PHE A 373 -12.95 -2.91 5.90
N TRP A 374 -13.55 -3.42 4.83
CA TRP A 374 -13.36 -4.78 4.35
C TRP A 374 -11.90 -5.04 3.94
N GLY A 375 -11.25 -4.18 3.16
CA GLY A 375 -9.87 -4.36 2.72
C GLY A 375 -8.88 -4.41 3.90
N ILE A 376 -9.08 -3.56 4.92
CA ILE A 376 -8.29 -3.63 6.15
C ILE A 376 -8.52 -4.98 6.87
N LEU A 377 -9.77 -5.43 6.99
CA LEU A 377 -10.11 -6.71 7.61
C LEU A 377 -9.47 -7.89 6.88
N CYS A 378 -9.53 -7.89 5.55
CA CYS A 378 -9.06 -8.98 4.69
C CYS A 378 -7.54 -9.06 4.61
N SER A 379 -6.84 -7.93 4.74
CA SER A 379 -5.38 -7.91 4.87
C SER A 379 -4.92 -8.77 6.06
N GLU A 380 -5.69 -8.78 7.15
CA GLU A 380 -5.34 -9.51 8.37
C GLU A 380 -5.83 -10.94 8.39
N SER A 381 -7.04 -11.20 7.88
CA SER A 381 -7.62 -12.55 7.90
C SER A 381 -6.77 -13.54 7.12
N THR A 382 -6.23 -13.12 5.97
CA THR A 382 -5.36 -13.93 5.09
C THR A 382 -4.01 -14.26 5.70
N THR A 383 -3.56 -13.49 6.69
CA THR A 383 -2.27 -13.70 7.39
C THR A 383 -2.47 -14.08 8.85
N ARG A 384 -3.70 -14.43 9.25
CA ARG A 384 -4.05 -14.75 10.64
C ARG A 384 -3.32 -15.99 11.11
N ASP A 385 -3.35 -17.07 10.33
CA ASP A 385 -2.83 -18.37 10.75
C ASP A 385 -1.29 -18.33 10.85
N THR A 386 -0.61 -17.68 9.90
CA THR A 386 0.84 -17.44 9.95
C THR A 386 1.22 -16.49 11.09
N SER A 387 0.46 -15.41 11.30
CA SER A 387 0.66 -14.52 12.44
C SER A 387 0.38 -15.19 13.78
N ALA A 388 -0.41 -16.27 13.79
CA ALA A 388 -0.70 -17.06 14.97
C ALA A 388 0.26 -18.24 15.18
N GLY A 389 1.13 -18.57 14.20
CA GLY A 389 1.94 -19.79 14.24
C GLY A 389 1.09 -21.06 14.21
N CYS A 390 -0.12 -20.99 13.65
CA CYS A 390 -1.06 -22.11 13.51
C CYS A 390 -1.09 -22.66 12.07
N ASP A 391 -0.22 -22.14 11.21
CA ASP A 391 -0.05 -22.58 9.84
C ASP A 391 0.45 -24.01 9.74
N GLY A 392 1.36 -24.43 10.62
CA GLY A 392 1.81 -25.83 10.74
C GLY A 392 0.69 -26.79 11.15
N LEU A 393 -0.17 -26.37 12.09
CA LEU A 393 -1.33 -27.17 12.51
C LEU A 393 -2.34 -27.35 11.37
N SER A 394 -2.57 -26.30 10.59
CA SER A 394 -3.47 -26.36 9.44
C SER A 394 -2.88 -27.19 8.29
N ALA A 395 -1.56 -27.20 8.15
CA ALA A 395 -0.85 -27.97 7.13
C ALA A 395 -0.81 -29.48 7.42
N ALA A 396 -0.87 -29.88 8.69
CA ALA A 396 -0.80 -31.28 9.10
C ALA A 396 -2.04 -32.11 8.72
N VAL A 397 -3.16 -31.46 8.36
CA VAL A 397 -4.39 -32.13 7.94
C VAL A 397 -4.31 -32.50 6.44
N PRO A 398 -4.82 -33.66 6.00
CA PRO A 398 -4.84 -34.03 4.58
C PRO A 398 -5.45 -32.96 3.69
N GLY A 399 -4.71 -32.50 2.68
CA GLY A 399 -5.13 -31.41 1.78
C GLY A 399 -5.14 -30.02 2.43
N GLY A 400 -4.68 -29.88 3.67
CA GLY A 400 -4.73 -28.64 4.45
C GLY A 400 -3.95 -27.49 3.85
N ILE A 401 -2.80 -27.75 3.21
CA ILE A 401 -1.97 -26.70 2.58
C ILE A 401 -2.71 -26.06 1.39
N GLY A 402 -3.18 -26.88 0.44
CA GLY A 402 -3.92 -26.40 -0.74
C GLY A 402 -5.32 -25.88 -0.41
N GLY A 403 -6.04 -26.58 0.48
CA GLY A 403 -7.37 -26.18 0.92
C GLY A 403 -7.39 -24.88 1.71
N ARG A 404 -6.33 -24.58 2.49
CA ARG A 404 -6.23 -23.35 3.28
C ARG A 404 -6.28 -22.09 2.43
N PHE A 405 -5.55 -22.05 1.31
CA PHE A 405 -5.53 -20.88 0.44
C PHE A 405 -6.93 -20.57 -0.11
N LEU A 406 -7.57 -21.58 -0.70
CA LEU A 406 -8.92 -21.47 -1.25
C LEU A 406 -9.94 -21.07 -0.19
N ARG A 407 -9.84 -21.65 1.00
CA ARG A 407 -10.71 -21.34 2.13
C ARG A 407 -10.59 -19.90 2.59
N GLN A 408 -9.37 -19.40 2.76
CA GLN A 408 -9.11 -18.02 3.17
C GLN A 408 -9.55 -17.02 2.10
N TRP A 409 -9.28 -17.30 0.83
CA TRP A 409 -9.77 -16.50 -0.30
C TRP A 409 -11.29 -16.45 -0.35
N ALA A 410 -11.96 -17.61 -0.27
CA ALA A 410 -13.41 -17.70 -0.30
C ALA A 410 -14.07 -17.04 0.92
N ALA A 411 -13.47 -17.13 2.11
CA ALA A 411 -13.95 -16.44 3.29
C ALA A 411 -13.86 -14.90 3.14
N VAL A 412 -12.77 -14.40 2.57
CA VAL A 412 -12.58 -12.97 2.27
C VAL A 412 -13.60 -12.49 1.23
N LEU A 413 -13.79 -13.26 0.15
CA LEU A 413 -14.80 -12.96 -0.87
C LEU A 413 -16.21 -12.97 -0.28
N LEU A 414 -16.54 -13.96 0.54
CA LEU A 414 -17.83 -14.05 1.22
C LEU A 414 -18.09 -12.85 2.13
N LEU A 415 -17.10 -12.42 2.93
CA LEU A 415 -17.21 -11.20 3.74
C LEU A 415 -17.44 -9.95 2.88
N GLY A 416 -16.83 -9.90 1.69
CA GLY A 416 -17.03 -8.81 0.73
C GLY A 416 -18.45 -8.80 0.18
N LEU A 417 -18.93 -9.96 -0.25
CA LEU A 417 -20.30 -10.14 -0.74
C LEU A 417 -21.36 -9.88 0.34
N LEU A 418 -21.11 -10.26 1.59
CA LEU A 418 -22.02 -9.94 2.70
C LEU A 418 -22.08 -8.42 2.96
N SER A 419 -20.97 -7.72 2.80
CA SER A 419 -20.89 -6.27 3.02
C SER A 419 -21.48 -5.47 1.86
N MET A 420 -21.18 -5.86 0.63
CA MET A 420 -21.43 -5.03 -0.57
C MET A 420 -22.38 -5.69 -1.58
N GLY A 421 -22.83 -6.92 -1.34
CA GLY A 421 -23.69 -7.67 -2.25
C GLY A 421 -25.09 -7.06 -2.42
N THR A 422 -25.64 -6.41 -1.40
CA THR A 422 -26.91 -5.67 -1.52
C THR A 422 -26.80 -4.51 -2.51
N ILE A 423 -25.66 -3.80 -2.51
CA ILE A 423 -25.36 -2.74 -3.46
C ILE A 423 -25.25 -3.33 -4.87
N ALA A 424 -24.51 -4.44 -5.02
CA ALA A 424 -24.37 -5.15 -6.29
C ALA A 424 -25.73 -5.61 -6.86
N LEU A 425 -26.60 -6.18 -6.02
CA LEU A 425 -27.94 -6.63 -6.40
C LEU A 425 -28.82 -5.47 -6.87
N ARG A 426 -28.80 -4.34 -6.17
CA ARG A 426 -29.57 -3.16 -6.60
C ARG A 426 -29.04 -2.58 -7.90
N TRP A 427 -27.72 -2.50 -8.06
CA TRP A 427 -27.13 -2.09 -9.32
C TRP A 427 -27.42 -3.07 -10.45
N SER A 428 -27.55 -4.39 -10.20
CA SER A 428 -27.83 -5.34 -11.29
C SER A 428 -29.16 -5.09 -12.02
N LEU A 429 -30.10 -4.41 -11.37
CA LEU A 429 -31.40 -4.06 -11.95
C LEU A 429 -31.36 -2.75 -12.75
N VAL A 430 -30.39 -1.86 -12.48
CA VAL A 430 -30.32 -0.50 -13.05
C VAL A 430 -29.11 -0.33 -13.96
N ASP A 431 -27.96 -0.78 -13.50
CA ASP A 431 -26.66 -0.73 -14.18
C ASP A 431 -25.90 -2.06 -13.97
N PRO A 432 -26.15 -3.06 -14.83
CA PRO A 432 -25.57 -4.39 -14.68
C PRO A 432 -24.05 -4.41 -14.87
N VAL A 433 -23.49 -3.49 -15.65
CA VAL A 433 -22.03 -3.41 -15.88
C VAL A 433 -21.34 -2.96 -14.60
N ARG A 434 -21.90 -1.95 -13.92
CA ARG A 434 -21.40 -1.49 -12.62
C ARG A 434 -21.53 -2.55 -11.53
N ALA A 435 -22.63 -3.29 -11.50
CA ALA A 435 -22.79 -4.43 -10.59
C ALA A 435 -21.74 -5.52 -10.86
N PHE A 436 -21.49 -5.84 -12.13
CA PHE A 436 -20.45 -6.78 -12.51
C PHE A 436 -19.05 -6.27 -12.14
N ALA A 437 -18.76 -4.99 -12.33
CA ALA A 437 -17.50 -4.36 -11.91
C ALA A 437 -17.27 -4.51 -10.41
N LEU A 438 -18.30 -4.28 -9.58
CA LEU A 438 -18.21 -4.49 -8.13
C LEU A 438 -17.85 -5.94 -7.78
N VAL A 439 -18.54 -6.93 -8.36
CA VAL A 439 -18.26 -8.35 -8.09
C VAL A 439 -16.87 -8.75 -8.61
N ALA A 440 -16.50 -8.32 -9.82
CA ALA A 440 -15.19 -8.57 -10.41
C ALA A 440 -14.06 -7.96 -9.57
N GLY A 441 -14.22 -6.72 -9.12
CA GLY A 441 -13.29 -6.04 -8.23
C GLY A 441 -13.14 -6.75 -6.88
N LEU A 442 -14.23 -7.27 -6.30
CA LEU A 442 -14.14 -8.08 -5.08
C LEU A 442 -13.38 -9.39 -5.30
N VAL A 443 -13.57 -10.06 -6.43
CA VAL A 443 -12.78 -11.26 -6.79
C VAL A 443 -11.30 -10.90 -6.98
N ALA A 444 -11.01 -9.78 -7.64
CA ALA A 444 -9.65 -9.27 -7.83
C ALA A 444 -8.95 -8.98 -6.50
N LEU A 445 -9.55 -8.11 -5.67
CA LEU A 445 -8.98 -7.68 -4.41
C LEU A 445 -8.87 -8.82 -3.40
N SER A 446 -9.83 -9.74 -3.35
CA SER A 446 -9.74 -10.95 -2.51
C SER A 446 -8.62 -11.88 -2.96
N GLY A 447 -8.47 -12.08 -4.28
CA GLY A 447 -7.37 -12.85 -4.87
C GLY A 447 -6.01 -12.25 -4.54
N CYS A 448 -5.85 -10.93 -4.70
CA CYS A 448 -4.62 -10.23 -4.36
C CYS A 448 -4.32 -10.27 -2.84
N ALA A 449 -5.34 -10.10 -1.99
CA ALA A 449 -5.17 -10.19 -0.53
C ALA A 449 -4.65 -11.56 -0.10
N ALA A 450 -5.27 -12.63 -0.60
CA ALA A 450 -4.86 -13.99 -0.30
C ALA A 450 -3.47 -14.31 -0.85
N LEU A 451 -3.19 -13.96 -2.11
CA LEU A 451 -1.90 -14.21 -2.76
C LEU A 451 -0.77 -13.46 -2.06
N PHE A 452 -0.91 -12.15 -1.85
CA PHE A 452 0.11 -11.37 -1.17
C PHE A 452 0.26 -11.75 0.30
N GLY A 453 -0.83 -12.13 0.98
CA GLY A 453 -0.77 -12.66 2.33
C GLY A 453 0.03 -13.97 2.42
N GLN A 454 -0.19 -14.89 1.47
CA GLN A 454 0.52 -16.16 1.39
C GLN A 454 2.01 -15.98 1.02
N LEU A 455 2.31 -15.16 0.03
CA LEU A 455 3.68 -14.99 -0.45
C LEU A 455 4.53 -14.12 0.49
N SER A 456 3.95 -13.07 1.07
CA SER A 456 4.70 -12.15 1.93
C SER A 456 4.69 -12.55 3.41
N CYS A 457 3.80 -13.47 3.82
CA CYS A 457 3.53 -13.84 5.21
C CYS A 457 3.19 -12.65 6.14
N THR A 458 2.83 -11.49 5.57
CA THR A 458 2.50 -10.27 6.31
C THR A 458 1.31 -9.55 5.67
N PRO A 459 0.48 -8.84 6.44
CA PRO A 459 -0.66 -8.09 5.89
C PRO A 459 -0.22 -6.84 5.08
N ARG A 460 1.06 -6.46 5.16
CA ARG A 460 1.51 -5.09 4.88
C ARG A 460 1.65 -4.77 3.40
N LEU A 461 2.08 -5.75 2.61
CA LEU A 461 2.20 -5.59 1.16
C LEU A 461 0.83 -5.30 0.55
N PHE A 462 -0.17 -6.13 0.86
CA PHE A 462 -1.53 -5.90 0.40
C PHE A 462 -2.09 -4.61 0.97
N LEU A 463 -1.96 -4.36 2.28
CA LEU A 463 -2.52 -3.16 2.91
C LEU A 463 -1.98 -1.85 2.29
N GLY A 464 -0.67 -1.76 2.05
CA GLY A 464 -0.07 -0.58 1.43
C GLY A 464 -0.55 -0.35 0.00
N LEU A 465 -0.55 -1.40 -0.83
CA LEU A 465 -1.04 -1.34 -2.21
C LEU A 465 -2.55 -1.09 -2.29
N PHE A 466 -3.32 -1.71 -1.39
CA PHE A 466 -4.76 -1.54 -1.30
C PHE A 466 -5.13 -0.11 -0.91
N LEU A 467 -4.52 0.47 0.12
CA LEU A 467 -4.84 1.84 0.54
C LEU A 467 -4.45 2.86 -0.53
N PHE A 468 -3.31 2.67 -1.20
CA PHE A 468 -2.93 3.49 -2.34
C PHE A 468 -3.90 3.34 -3.51
N GLY A 469 -4.19 2.09 -3.92
CA GLY A 469 -5.17 1.81 -4.97
C GLY A 469 -6.54 2.37 -4.64
N PHE A 470 -6.97 2.29 -3.39
CA PHE A 470 -8.22 2.86 -2.90
C PHE A 470 -8.27 4.38 -3.03
N TYR A 471 -7.20 5.07 -2.61
CA TYR A 471 -7.06 6.51 -2.81
C TYR A 471 -7.20 6.87 -4.29
N VAL A 472 -6.48 6.15 -5.15
CA VAL A 472 -6.51 6.37 -6.61
C VAL A 472 -7.91 6.12 -7.18
N MET A 473 -8.59 5.02 -6.78
CA MET A 473 -9.95 4.68 -7.25
C MET A 473 -10.97 5.77 -6.88
N ILE A 474 -10.87 6.39 -5.71
CA ILE A 474 -11.77 7.48 -5.30
C ILE A 474 -11.50 8.76 -6.08
N GLN A 475 -10.24 9.11 -6.26
CA GLN A 475 -9.87 10.40 -6.86
C GLN A 475 -10.00 10.42 -8.38
N THR A 476 -9.91 9.26 -9.02
CA THR A 476 -9.89 9.16 -10.47
C THR A 476 -11.30 9.00 -11.06
N LYS A 477 -11.76 10.02 -11.79
CA LYS A 477 -13.03 9.99 -12.54
C LYS A 477 -12.80 9.90 -14.04
N GLY A 478 -13.77 9.34 -14.77
CA GLY A 478 -13.76 9.23 -16.22
C GLY A 478 -12.83 8.15 -16.79
N MET A 479 -12.29 7.25 -15.94
CA MET A 479 -11.37 6.19 -16.37
C MET A 479 -11.86 4.80 -15.97
N ALA A 480 -12.46 4.07 -16.90
CA ALA A 480 -12.96 2.71 -16.72
C ALA A 480 -11.98 1.74 -16.03
N MET A 481 -10.70 1.76 -16.44
CA MET A 481 -9.67 0.89 -15.87
C MET A 481 -9.27 1.24 -14.43
N MET A 482 -9.64 2.43 -13.95
CA MET A 482 -9.37 2.89 -12.58
C MET A 482 -10.61 2.76 -11.69
N ASP A 483 -11.78 2.46 -12.27
CA ASP A 483 -13.04 2.24 -11.56
C ASP A 483 -13.27 0.76 -11.24
N ALA A 484 -12.35 0.16 -10.48
CA ALA A 484 -12.29 -1.30 -10.30
C ALA A 484 -13.54 -1.92 -9.64
N VAL A 485 -14.29 -1.14 -8.87
CA VAL A 485 -15.51 -1.58 -8.16
C VAL A 485 -16.77 -0.78 -8.54
N GLY A 486 -16.68 0.14 -9.51
CA GLY A 486 -17.82 0.93 -9.96
C GLY A 486 -18.20 2.09 -9.01
N PHE A 487 -17.23 2.81 -8.42
CA PHE A 487 -17.47 4.02 -7.63
C PHE A 487 -18.13 5.13 -8.44
N HIS A 488 -17.61 5.40 -9.64
CA HIS A 488 -18.04 6.54 -10.45
C HIS A 488 -19.03 6.13 -11.52
N GLY A 489 -19.10 4.84 -11.86
CA GLY A 489 -19.94 4.32 -12.93
C GLY A 489 -19.26 4.40 -14.30
N ASP A 490 -17.94 4.59 -14.31
CA ASP A 490 -17.14 4.69 -15.53
C ASP A 490 -16.68 3.30 -16.02
N ALA A 491 -16.87 2.26 -15.21
CA ALA A 491 -16.45 0.90 -15.51
C ALA A 491 -17.10 0.36 -16.80
N SER A 492 -16.27 -0.12 -17.71
CA SER A 492 -16.70 -0.83 -18.92
C SER A 492 -16.64 -2.35 -18.71
N LEU A 493 -17.37 -3.11 -19.53
CA LEU A 493 -17.34 -4.59 -19.50
C LEU A 493 -15.91 -5.14 -19.63
N LEU A 494 -15.10 -4.51 -20.49
CA LEU A 494 -13.70 -4.88 -20.68
C LEU A 494 -12.88 -4.64 -19.41
N SER A 495 -13.05 -3.48 -18.77
CA SER A 495 -12.33 -3.16 -17.53
C SER A 495 -12.72 -4.13 -16.40
N ALA A 496 -14.01 -4.38 -16.19
CA ALA A 496 -14.50 -5.32 -15.19
C ALA A 496 -14.01 -6.75 -15.46
N ALA A 497 -14.06 -7.20 -16.73
CA ALA A 497 -13.55 -8.52 -17.12
C ALA A 497 -12.03 -8.64 -16.88
N SER A 498 -11.27 -7.56 -17.09
CA SER A 498 -9.82 -7.55 -16.82
C SER A 498 -9.51 -7.71 -15.33
N PHE A 499 -10.28 -7.06 -14.44
CA PHE A 499 -10.16 -7.25 -12.99
C PHE A 499 -10.54 -8.66 -12.57
N LEU A 500 -11.63 -9.21 -13.12
CA LEU A 500 -12.02 -10.60 -12.86
C LEU A 500 -10.90 -11.56 -13.28
N ALA A 501 -10.34 -11.38 -14.48
CA ALA A 501 -9.23 -12.19 -14.98
C ALA A 501 -7.99 -12.07 -14.07
N ALA A 502 -7.65 -10.86 -13.62
CA ALA A 502 -6.55 -10.65 -12.67
C ALA A 502 -6.79 -11.33 -11.31
N GLY A 503 -8.03 -11.32 -10.82
CA GLY A 503 -8.43 -12.03 -9.62
C GLY A 503 -8.29 -13.54 -9.75
N LEU A 504 -8.83 -14.11 -10.83
CA LEU A 504 -8.72 -15.54 -11.12
C LEU A 504 -7.27 -15.96 -11.33
N ALA A 505 -6.45 -15.15 -12.01
CA ALA A 505 -5.03 -15.39 -12.16
C ALA A 505 -4.30 -15.38 -10.79
N SER A 506 -4.67 -14.46 -9.90
CA SER A 506 -4.12 -14.40 -8.54
C SER A 506 -4.46 -15.64 -7.73
N VAL A 507 -5.71 -16.14 -7.86
CA VAL A 507 -6.16 -17.39 -7.23
C VAL A 507 -5.40 -18.59 -7.81
N ALA A 508 -5.28 -18.69 -9.13
CA ALA A 508 -4.54 -19.76 -9.79
C ALA A 508 -3.06 -19.78 -9.37
N ALA A 509 -2.42 -18.61 -9.29
CA ALA A 509 -1.06 -18.46 -8.81
C ALA A 509 -0.90 -18.93 -7.35
N GLY A 510 -1.83 -18.57 -6.47
CA GLY A 510 -1.81 -18.99 -5.06
C GLY A 510 -2.03 -20.49 -4.88
N ILE A 511 -2.92 -21.09 -5.68
CA ILE A 511 -3.10 -22.56 -5.71
C ILE A 511 -1.81 -23.23 -6.20
N ALA A 512 -1.23 -22.76 -7.31
CA ALA A 512 0.01 -23.33 -7.85
C ALA A 512 1.16 -23.24 -6.84
N TRP A 513 1.26 -22.12 -6.11
CA TRP A 513 2.23 -21.95 -5.03
C TRP A 513 1.98 -22.91 -3.86
N SER A 514 0.72 -23.08 -3.44
CA SER A 514 0.34 -23.96 -2.34
C SER A 514 0.62 -25.45 -2.59
N ARG A 515 0.79 -25.86 -3.85
CA ARG A 515 1.13 -27.25 -4.22
C ARG A 515 2.63 -27.57 -4.12
N ARG A 516 3.48 -26.56 -3.96
CA ARG A 516 4.95 -26.73 -3.91
C ARG A 516 5.51 -26.95 -2.50
N GLY A 517 4.75 -26.58 -1.47
CA GLY A 517 5.07 -26.82 -0.06
C GLY A 517 4.16 -27.90 0.50
#